data_AF-A0A1F6NXM5-F1
#
_entry.id   AF-A0A1F6NXM5-F1
#
_cell.length_a   1.000
_cell.length_b   1.000
_cell.length_c   1.000
_cell.angle_alpha   90.00
_cell.angle_beta   90.00
_cell.angle_gamma   90.00
#
_symmetry.space_group_name_H-M   'P 1'
#
loop_
_entity.id
_entity.type
_entity.pdbx_description
1 polymer ?
#
loop_
_entity_poly.entity_id
_entity_poly.type
_entity_poly.pdbx_seq_one_letter_code
_entity_poly.pdbx_strand_id
1 'polypeptide(L)'
;MIIVKLSGGLGNQMFQYAAGRALADRHGVPLKIDASYYDKEDIFKRKYALGIFNITAEPATAADLAEFKFGKTKGLIERFKPYYKRKIVREQSFGYDVNFNKIGSNARLDGYWQSEKYFKPIESIIRNEFTPKLISQKMSELAAEIKSVNSVAVHVRRADYINFKHVNAVHGVCPADYYRRALGQISRQVTNPRYYIFTDDQEWVRQNLALTGQSTIVSALGFNDWAEMILMSKCRHDIIANSSFSWWGAWLNNNSNKIVIAPKKWFTDQSINTNDLIPGNCIKI
;
A
#
# COMPACT_ATOMS: atom_id res chain seq x y z
N MET A 1 -3.22 -4.99 24.30
CA MET A 1 -3.84 -4.87 22.97
C MET A 1 -3.07 -3.86 22.14
N ILE A 2 -2.97 -4.06 20.84
CA ILE A 2 -2.46 -3.05 19.92
C ILE A 2 -3.64 -2.45 19.18
N ILE A 3 -3.74 -1.13 19.14
CA ILE A 3 -4.72 -0.42 18.30
C ILE A 3 -3.98 0.24 17.15
N VAL A 4 -4.46 0.07 15.92
CA VAL A 4 -3.99 0.88 14.79
C VAL A 4 -5.08 1.83 14.33
N LYS A 5 -4.76 3.11 14.24
CA LYS A 5 -5.62 4.10 13.61
C LYS A 5 -5.40 4.07 12.10
N LEU A 6 -6.47 3.83 11.37
CA LEU A 6 -6.43 3.79 9.92
C LEU A 6 -6.67 5.19 9.33
N SER A 7 -6.08 5.46 8.17
CA SER A 7 -6.31 6.68 7.39
C SER A 7 -5.88 6.51 5.92
N GLY A 8 -6.44 7.33 5.04
CA GLY A 8 -6.14 7.30 3.60
C GLY A 8 -6.78 6.10 2.88
N GLY A 9 -6.31 5.84 1.65
CA GLY A 9 -6.84 4.78 0.78
C GLY A 9 -6.40 3.37 1.17
N LEU A 10 -6.88 2.37 0.42
CA LEU A 10 -6.67 0.94 0.70
C LEU A 10 -5.21 0.56 0.95
N GLY A 11 -4.28 1.01 0.10
CA GLY A 11 -2.85 0.70 0.27
C GLY A 11 -2.25 1.24 1.57
N ASN A 12 -2.73 2.41 2.05
CA ASN A 12 -2.29 2.97 3.33
C ASN A 12 -2.87 2.16 4.50
N GLN A 13 -4.15 1.79 4.42
CA GLN A 13 -4.81 0.96 5.41
C GLN A 13 -4.09 -0.39 5.57
N MET A 14 -3.62 -0.98 4.47
CA MET A 14 -2.89 -2.25 4.49
C MET A 14 -1.52 -2.12 5.18
N PHE A 15 -0.77 -1.02 4.96
CA PHE A 15 0.48 -0.78 5.70
C PHE A 15 0.25 -0.61 7.20
N GLN A 16 -0.75 0.20 7.55
CA GLN A 16 -1.15 0.43 8.94
C GLN A 16 -1.54 -0.89 9.62
N TYR A 17 -2.40 -1.68 8.97
CA TYR A 17 -2.78 -3.01 9.44
C TYR A 17 -1.56 -3.91 9.63
N ALA A 18 -0.70 -4.03 8.61
CA ALA A 18 0.42 -4.96 8.66
C ALA A 18 1.42 -4.62 9.78
N ALA A 19 1.71 -3.33 9.99
CA ALA A 19 2.54 -2.87 11.10
C ALA A 19 1.89 -3.18 12.47
N GLY A 20 0.59 -2.86 12.62
CA GLY A 20 -0.15 -3.18 13.85
C GLY A 20 -0.21 -4.68 14.12
N ARG A 21 -0.45 -5.49 13.08
CA ARG A 21 -0.51 -6.95 13.15
C ARG A 21 0.83 -7.54 13.59
N ALA A 22 1.94 -7.02 13.09
CA ALA A 22 3.28 -7.46 13.48
C ALA A 22 3.59 -7.20 14.97
N LEU A 23 3.17 -6.06 15.53
CA LEU A 23 3.32 -5.82 16.97
C LEU A 23 2.36 -6.67 17.81
N ALA A 24 1.11 -6.81 17.36
CA ALA A 24 0.13 -7.64 18.04
C ALA A 24 0.58 -9.10 18.12
N ASP A 25 1.09 -9.63 17.01
CA ASP A 25 1.65 -10.98 16.90
C ASP A 25 2.85 -11.18 17.83
N ARG A 26 3.82 -10.27 17.78
CA ARG A 26 5.01 -10.28 18.65
C ARG A 26 4.67 -10.37 20.14
N HIS A 27 3.63 -9.65 20.57
CA HIS A 27 3.25 -9.57 21.98
C HIS A 27 2.19 -10.60 22.38
N GLY A 28 1.66 -11.39 21.45
CA GLY A 28 0.55 -12.32 21.72
C GLY A 28 -0.71 -11.61 22.22
N VAL A 29 -0.99 -10.40 21.73
CA VAL A 29 -2.16 -9.59 22.13
C VAL A 29 -3.09 -9.33 20.93
N PRO A 30 -4.38 -9.05 21.15
CA PRO A 30 -5.29 -8.74 20.05
C PRO A 30 -4.90 -7.44 19.34
N LEU A 31 -5.11 -7.43 18.03
CA LEU A 31 -5.10 -6.23 17.18
C LEU A 31 -6.52 -5.66 17.11
N LYS A 32 -6.65 -4.36 17.36
CA LYS A 32 -7.88 -3.61 17.13
C LYS A 32 -7.70 -2.50 16.10
N ILE A 33 -8.74 -2.23 15.33
CA ILE A 33 -8.77 -1.23 14.27
C ILE A 33 -9.60 -0.02 14.72
N ASP A 34 -8.96 1.14 14.75
CA ASP A 34 -9.62 2.43 14.89
C ASP A 34 -9.89 3.01 13.49
N ALA A 35 -11.12 2.86 13.02
CA ALA A 35 -11.59 3.34 11.71
C ALA A 35 -12.26 4.72 11.77
N SER A 36 -12.17 5.44 12.90
CA SER A 36 -12.88 6.72 13.12
C SER A 36 -12.50 7.84 12.15
N TYR A 37 -11.40 7.70 11.41
CA TYR A 37 -11.05 8.59 10.29
C TYR A 37 -12.13 8.60 9.20
N TYR A 38 -12.82 7.47 8.97
CA TYR A 38 -13.79 7.28 7.88
C TYR A 38 -15.23 7.65 8.25
N ASP A 39 -15.49 8.00 9.51
CA ASP A 39 -16.83 8.43 9.97
C ASP A 39 -17.17 9.85 9.47
N LYS A 40 -16.15 10.60 9.05
CA LYS A 40 -16.29 11.95 8.50
C LYS A 40 -16.01 11.92 7.01
N GLU A 41 -16.76 12.68 6.24
CA GLU A 41 -16.42 12.90 4.83
C GLU A 41 -15.09 13.66 4.74
N ASP A 42 -14.07 13.04 4.15
CA ASP A 42 -12.87 13.72 3.72
C ASP A 42 -12.99 14.18 2.25
N ILE A 43 -12.13 15.09 1.83
CA ILE A 43 -12.14 15.64 0.46
C ILE A 43 -11.91 14.58 -0.63
N PHE A 44 -11.36 13.41 -0.25
CA PHE A 44 -11.07 12.29 -1.13
C PHE A 44 -12.12 11.17 -1.03
N LYS A 45 -13.20 11.38 -0.26
CA LYS A 45 -14.28 10.43 0.05
C LYS A 45 -13.76 9.04 0.42
N ARG A 46 -12.66 8.96 1.18
CA ARG A 46 -12.03 7.69 1.56
C ARG A 46 -12.96 6.91 2.49
N LYS A 47 -12.95 5.59 2.35
CA LYS A 47 -13.74 4.66 3.15
C LYS A 47 -12.85 3.56 3.72
N TYR A 48 -13.28 2.97 4.82
CA TYR A 48 -12.69 1.73 5.31
C TYR A 48 -12.85 0.63 4.26
N ALA A 49 -11.74 -0.03 3.91
CA ALA A 49 -11.69 -0.95 2.77
C ALA A 49 -11.03 -2.30 3.10
N LEU A 50 -10.49 -2.50 4.31
CA LEU A 50 -9.89 -3.79 4.70
C LEU A 50 -10.90 -4.92 4.92
N GLY A 51 -12.20 -4.61 5.04
CA GLY A 51 -13.24 -5.61 5.29
C GLY A 51 -13.36 -6.70 4.20
N ILE A 52 -12.81 -6.44 3.02
CA ILE A 52 -12.75 -7.38 1.89
C ILE A 52 -11.73 -8.52 2.08
N PHE A 53 -10.77 -8.36 2.99
CA PHE A 53 -9.69 -9.31 3.25
C PHE A 53 -9.97 -10.23 4.44
N ASN A 54 -9.29 -11.37 4.48
CA ASN A 54 -9.29 -12.34 5.59
C ASN A 54 -8.43 -11.88 6.79
N ILE A 55 -8.54 -10.60 7.16
CA ILE A 55 -7.77 -10.02 8.25
C ILE A 55 -8.25 -10.52 9.62
N THR A 56 -7.30 -10.70 10.55
CA THR A 56 -7.57 -10.97 11.96
C THR A 56 -7.43 -9.67 12.76
N ALA A 57 -8.56 -9.00 13.02
CA ALA A 57 -8.63 -7.84 13.91
C ALA A 57 -10.07 -7.55 14.33
N GLU A 58 -10.22 -6.93 15.49
CA GLU A 58 -11.51 -6.44 16.00
C GLU A 58 -11.66 -4.92 15.78
N PRO A 59 -12.87 -4.38 15.62
CA PRO A 59 -13.06 -2.93 15.69
C PRO A 59 -12.74 -2.41 17.11
N ALA A 60 -12.03 -1.29 17.21
CA ALA A 60 -11.79 -0.63 18.49
C ALA A 60 -13.08 0.03 19.01
N THR A 61 -13.47 -0.30 20.24
CA THR A 61 -14.64 0.30 20.89
C THR A 61 -14.34 1.68 21.45
N ALA A 62 -15.39 2.44 21.80
CA ALA A 62 -15.23 3.72 22.49
C ALA A 62 -14.49 3.57 23.83
N ALA A 63 -14.67 2.44 24.53
CA ALA A 63 -13.97 2.13 25.78
C ALA A 63 -12.47 1.88 25.53
N ASP A 64 -12.14 1.09 24.50
CA ASP A 64 -10.75 0.86 24.09
C ASP A 64 -10.04 2.19 23.80
N LEU A 65 -10.70 3.08 23.04
CA LEU A 65 -10.15 4.38 22.67
C LEU A 65 -10.04 5.35 23.86
N ALA A 66 -10.90 5.22 24.86
CA ALA A 66 -10.86 6.03 26.07
C ALA A 66 -9.59 5.77 26.90
N GLU A 67 -9.01 4.56 26.86
CA GLU A 67 -7.74 4.24 27.54
C GLU A 67 -6.56 5.10 27.04
N PHE A 68 -6.66 5.62 25.82
CA PHE A 68 -5.64 6.44 25.18
C PHE A 68 -5.94 7.94 25.26
N LYS A 69 -7.00 8.33 25.98
CA LYS A 69 -7.30 9.75 26.28
C LYS A 69 -6.67 10.12 27.61
N PHE A 70 -5.81 11.14 27.60
CA PHE A 70 -5.14 11.62 28.79
C PHE A 70 -5.68 12.99 29.21
N GLY A 71 -6.04 13.13 30.49
CA GLY A 71 -6.15 14.44 31.13
C GLY A 71 -4.80 15.15 31.20
N LYS A 72 -4.80 16.45 31.54
CA LYS A 72 -3.59 17.30 31.52
C LYS A 72 -2.37 16.67 32.22
N THR A 73 -2.55 16.16 33.44
CA THR A 73 -1.46 15.59 34.26
C THR A 73 -0.87 14.31 33.67
N LYS A 74 -1.71 13.31 33.33
CA LYS A 74 -1.24 12.06 32.70
C LYS A 74 -0.61 12.31 31.33
N GLY A 75 -1.15 13.28 30.57
CA GLY A 75 -0.61 13.68 29.28
C GLY A 75 0.80 14.27 29.38
N LEU A 76 1.09 15.00 30.46
CA LEU A 76 2.43 15.52 30.73
C LEU A 76 3.43 14.39 31.01
N ILE A 77 3.06 13.41 31.85
CA ILE A 77 3.89 12.24 32.17
C ILE A 77 4.22 11.43 30.91
N GLU A 78 3.25 11.20 30.04
CA GLU A 78 3.47 10.49 28.77
C GLU A 78 4.47 11.23 27.86
N ARG A 79 4.51 12.57 27.88
CA ARG A 79 5.44 13.34 27.04
C ARG A 79 6.90 13.16 27.44
N PHE A 80 7.20 12.92 28.72
CA PHE A 80 8.56 12.66 29.20
C PHE A 80 9.10 11.27 28.86
N LYS A 81 8.22 10.31 28.53
CA LYS A 81 8.65 8.99 28.05
C LYS A 81 9.23 9.11 26.63
N PRO A 82 10.24 8.29 26.28
CA PRO A 82 10.60 8.07 24.88
C PRO A 82 9.36 7.73 24.06
N TYR A 83 9.24 8.26 22.84
CA TYR A 83 7.99 8.16 22.06
C TYR A 83 7.51 6.72 21.86
N TYR A 84 8.42 5.75 21.70
CA TYR A 84 8.11 4.33 21.55
C TYR A 84 7.64 3.65 22.85
N LYS A 85 7.81 4.28 24.02
CA LYS A 85 7.25 3.83 25.32
C LYS A 85 5.93 4.51 25.67
N ARG A 86 5.45 5.43 24.81
CA ARG A 86 4.18 6.12 25.03
C ARG A 86 3.01 5.22 24.67
N LYS A 87 1.86 5.48 25.27
CA LYS A 87 0.60 4.81 24.93
C LYS A 87 0.14 5.14 23.50
N ILE A 88 0.34 6.37 23.05
CA ILE A 88 0.13 6.77 21.63
C ILE A 88 1.49 6.92 20.99
N VAL A 89 1.79 6.03 20.05
CA VAL A 89 3.02 6.06 19.26
C VAL A 89 2.68 6.66 17.91
N ARG A 90 3.26 7.82 17.63
CA ARG A 90 3.18 8.46 16.31
C ARG A 90 4.38 8.09 15.48
N GLU A 91 4.17 7.85 14.20
CA GLU A 91 5.27 7.68 13.24
C GLU A 91 6.17 8.94 13.27
N GLN A 92 7.48 8.75 13.47
CA GLN A 92 8.43 9.85 13.61
C GLN A 92 8.99 10.34 12.27
N SER A 93 9.06 9.44 11.29
CA SER A 93 9.56 9.70 9.94
C SER A 93 8.99 8.66 8.99
N PHE A 94 9.09 8.93 7.68
CA PHE A 94 8.63 8.00 6.65
C PHE A 94 9.53 6.75 6.51
N GLY A 95 10.78 6.81 6.98
CA GLY A 95 11.71 5.67 6.97
C GLY A 95 11.39 4.63 8.05
N TYR A 96 12.09 3.49 8.03
CA TYR A 96 11.91 2.46 9.04
C TYR A 96 12.42 2.93 10.41
N ASP A 97 11.56 2.82 11.42
CA ASP A 97 11.88 3.12 12.80
C ASP A 97 12.48 1.90 13.51
N VAL A 98 13.79 1.97 13.80
CA VAL A 98 14.54 0.94 14.53
C VAL A 98 14.03 0.70 15.95
N ASN A 99 13.29 1.64 16.55
CA ASN A 99 12.68 1.49 17.87
C ASN A 99 11.25 0.94 17.82
N PHE A 100 10.68 0.68 16.63
CA PHE A 100 9.32 0.14 16.49
C PHE A 100 9.14 -1.14 17.31
N ASN A 101 10.14 -2.02 17.29
CA ASN A 101 10.17 -3.27 18.02
C ASN A 101 10.24 -3.12 19.55
N LYS A 102 10.50 -1.91 20.05
CA LYS A 102 10.52 -1.57 21.49
C LYS A 102 9.16 -1.06 21.98
N ILE A 103 8.17 -0.91 21.09
CA ILE A 103 6.80 -0.53 21.46
C ILE A 103 6.19 -1.64 22.31
N GLY A 104 5.56 -1.27 23.43
CA GLY A 104 4.96 -2.21 24.38
C GLY A 104 3.65 -2.83 23.88
N SER A 105 3.18 -3.85 24.59
CA SER A 105 1.98 -4.65 24.28
C SER A 105 0.63 -3.94 24.48
N ASN A 106 0.65 -2.69 24.95
CA ASN A 106 -0.54 -1.84 25.06
C ASN A 106 -0.27 -0.44 24.49
N ALA A 107 -0.48 -0.29 23.18
CA ALA A 107 -0.17 0.92 22.42
C ALA A 107 -1.18 1.17 21.29
N ARG A 108 -1.38 2.45 20.95
CA ARG A 108 -2.12 2.93 19.79
C ARG A 108 -1.16 3.55 18.79
N LEU A 109 -1.13 3.02 17.57
CA LEU A 109 -0.31 3.50 16.47
C LEU A 109 -1.06 4.56 15.64
N ASP A 110 -0.37 5.64 15.31
CA ASP A 110 -0.89 6.75 14.49
C ASP A 110 0.19 7.17 13.48
N GLY A 111 0.05 6.74 12.23
CA GLY A 111 1.07 6.89 11.17
C GLY A 111 0.73 6.05 9.95
N TYR A 112 1.55 6.08 8.91
CA TYR A 112 1.36 5.26 7.70
C TYR A 112 2.19 3.98 7.70
N TRP A 113 3.37 3.96 8.32
CA TRP A 113 4.22 2.78 8.50
C TRP A 113 4.60 2.10 7.17
N GLN A 114 4.98 2.90 6.17
CA GLN A 114 5.18 2.43 4.79
C GLN A 114 6.55 1.80 4.56
N SER A 115 6.82 0.71 5.27
CA SER A 115 8.00 -0.12 5.05
C SER A 115 7.69 -1.59 5.32
N GLU A 116 8.10 -2.49 4.43
CA GLU A 116 7.96 -3.92 4.68
C GLU A 116 8.72 -4.40 5.91
N LYS A 117 9.76 -3.67 6.33
CA LYS A 117 10.57 -4.01 7.50
C LYS A 117 9.74 -4.10 8.79
N TYR A 118 8.61 -3.40 8.88
CA TYR A 118 7.72 -3.49 10.04
C TYR A 118 7.03 -4.84 10.19
N PHE A 119 6.75 -5.53 9.08
CA PHE A 119 5.96 -6.77 9.08
C PHE A 119 6.63 -7.95 8.37
N LYS A 120 7.87 -7.77 7.88
CA LYS A 120 8.68 -8.83 7.27
C LYS A 120 8.76 -10.11 8.12
N PRO A 121 8.92 -10.06 9.46
CA PRO A 121 8.96 -11.27 10.29
C PRO A 121 7.68 -12.12 10.23
N ILE A 122 6.54 -11.52 9.87
CA ILE A 122 5.24 -12.20 9.76
C ILE A 122 4.70 -12.18 8.33
N GLU A 123 5.60 -12.13 7.33
CA GLU A 123 5.24 -12.00 5.91
C GLU A 123 4.21 -13.04 5.45
N SER A 124 4.36 -14.31 5.86
CA SER A 124 3.41 -15.37 5.52
C SER A 124 2.01 -15.12 6.06
N ILE A 125 1.91 -14.60 7.29
CA ILE A 125 0.63 -14.22 7.92
C ILE A 125 -0.01 -13.09 7.11
N ILE A 126 0.75 -12.03 6.81
CA ILE A 126 0.24 -10.87 6.05
C ILE A 126 -0.23 -11.28 4.66
N ARG A 127 0.53 -12.13 3.95
CA ARG A 127 0.14 -12.65 2.63
C ARG A 127 -1.16 -13.45 2.69
N ASN A 128 -1.33 -14.25 3.74
CA ASN A 128 -2.55 -15.04 3.94
C ASN A 128 -3.75 -14.15 4.30
N GLU A 129 -3.58 -13.20 5.22
CA GLU A 129 -4.66 -12.31 5.67
C GLU A 129 -5.12 -11.36 4.55
N PHE A 130 -4.22 -10.91 3.67
CA PHE A 130 -4.57 -10.12 2.48
C PHE A 130 -5.07 -10.94 1.28
N THR A 131 -5.59 -12.14 1.53
CA THR A 131 -6.43 -12.84 0.56
C THR A 131 -7.87 -12.29 0.62
N PRO A 132 -8.52 -12.00 -0.52
CA PRO A 132 -9.89 -11.52 -0.54
C PRO A 132 -10.86 -12.64 -0.11
N LYS A 133 -11.91 -12.28 0.64
CA LYS A 133 -12.97 -13.21 1.07
C LYS A 133 -13.77 -13.78 -0.09
N LEU A 134 -13.98 -12.98 -1.13
CA LEU A 134 -14.80 -13.32 -2.30
C LEU A 134 -14.04 -12.93 -3.57
N ILE A 135 -14.05 -13.82 -4.56
CA ILE A 135 -13.50 -13.59 -5.89
C ILE A 135 -14.63 -13.85 -6.87
N SER A 136 -14.91 -12.89 -7.76
CA SER A 136 -15.93 -13.06 -8.78
C SER A 136 -15.44 -13.97 -9.90
N GLN A 137 -16.37 -14.62 -10.62
CA GLN A 137 -16.05 -15.45 -11.78
C GLN A 137 -15.22 -14.68 -12.81
N LYS A 138 -15.65 -13.45 -13.15
CA LYS A 138 -14.94 -12.55 -14.08
C LYS A 138 -13.49 -12.26 -13.65
N MET A 139 -13.26 -12.08 -12.35
CA MET A 139 -11.93 -11.86 -11.80
C MET A 139 -11.08 -13.14 -11.86
N SER A 140 -11.67 -14.30 -11.62
CA SER A 140 -11.00 -15.60 -11.70
C SER A 140 -10.55 -15.90 -13.13
N GLU A 141 -11.41 -15.66 -14.12
CA GLU A 141 -11.13 -15.85 -15.55
C GLU A 141 -9.97 -14.98 -16.01
N LEU A 142 -10.02 -13.67 -15.72
CA LEU A 142 -8.93 -12.76 -16.06
C LEU A 142 -7.63 -13.12 -15.32
N ALA A 143 -7.70 -13.54 -14.06
CA ALA A 143 -6.53 -14.00 -13.32
C ALA A 143 -5.89 -15.26 -13.92
N ALA A 144 -6.69 -16.18 -14.48
CA ALA A 144 -6.20 -17.35 -15.18
C ALA A 144 -5.49 -16.96 -16.49
N GLU A 145 -6.08 -16.04 -17.27
CA GLU A 145 -5.48 -15.48 -18.47
C GLU A 145 -4.14 -14.77 -18.16
N ILE A 146 -4.12 -13.90 -17.16
CA ILE A 146 -2.91 -13.18 -16.74
C ILE A 146 -1.77 -14.15 -16.42
N LYS A 147 -2.06 -15.28 -15.76
CA LYS A 147 -1.03 -16.26 -15.37
C LYS A 147 -0.49 -17.09 -16.54
N SER A 148 -1.27 -17.29 -17.59
CA SER A 148 -0.90 -18.14 -18.73
C SER A 148 0.11 -17.49 -19.68
N VAL A 149 0.32 -16.18 -19.57
CA VAL A 149 1.23 -15.39 -20.42
C VAL A 149 2.34 -14.74 -19.61
N ASN A 150 3.32 -14.14 -20.29
CA ASN A 150 4.32 -13.26 -19.67
C ASN A 150 3.71 -11.89 -19.35
N SER A 151 2.81 -11.88 -18.36
CA SER A 151 2.03 -10.72 -17.96
C SER A 151 2.85 -9.70 -17.18
N VAL A 152 2.60 -8.43 -17.48
CA VAL A 152 3.22 -7.28 -16.83
C VAL A 152 2.11 -6.35 -16.38
N ALA A 153 1.94 -6.19 -15.07
CA ALA A 153 1.08 -5.16 -14.53
C ALA A 153 1.71 -3.79 -14.77
N VAL A 154 0.96 -2.84 -15.33
CA VAL A 154 1.40 -1.45 -15.50
C VAL A 154 0.40 -0.55 -14.79
N HIS A 155 0.77 -0.02 -13.63
CA HIS A 155 -0.09 0.91 -12.91
C HIS A 155 0.26 2.35 -13.25
N VAL A 156 -0.74 3.10 -13.71
CA VAL A 156 -0.64 4.52 -14.05
C VAL A 156 -1.62 5.32 -13.19
N ARG A 157 -1.09 6.05 -12.20
CA ARG A 157 -1.88 6.90 -11.28
C ARG A 157 -1.71 8.38 -11.60
N ARG A 158 -2.80 9.09 -11.89
CA ARG A 158 -2.77 10.49 -12.32
C ARG A 158 -3.90 11.34 -11.74
N ALA A 159 -5.16 10.89 -11.80
CA ALA A 159 -6.34 11.74 -11.61
C ALA A 159 -6.35 12.50 -10.26
N ASP A 160 -6.22 11.78 -9.14
CA ASP A 160 -6.18 12.42 -7.80
C ASP A 160 -4.96 13.36 -7.64
N TYR A 161 -3.87 13.12 -8.34
CA TYR A 161 -2.63 13.88 -8.17
C TYR A 161 -2.63 15.14 -9.03
N ILE A 162 -3.34 15.12 -10.16
CA ILE A 162 -3.47 16.29 -11.04
C ILE A 162 -4.57 17.23 -10.53
N ASN A 163 -5.68 16.68 -10.03
CA ASN A 163 -6.86 17.47 -9.64
C ASN A 163 -6.67 18.24 -8.32
N PHE A 164 -5.71 17.84 -7.48
CA PHE A 164 -5.42 18.51 -6.21
C PHE A 164 -4.00 19.06 -6.20
N LYS A 165 -3.85 20.37 -6.47
CA LYS A 165 -2.55 21.07 -6.54
C LYS A 165 -1.62 20.81 -5.35
N HIS A 166 -2.18 20.71 -4.14
CA HIS A 166 -1.41 20.42 -2.92
C HIS A 166 -0.88 18.98 -2.87
N VAL A 167 -1.65 18.00 -3.39
CA VAL A 167 -1.21 16.60 -3.53
C VAL A 167 -0.13 16.49 -4.60
N ASN A 168 -0.30 17.18 -5.73
CA ASN A 168 0.71 17.23 -6.79
C ASN A 168 2.05 17.78 -6.30
N ALA A 169 2.00 18.87 -5.52
CA ALA A 169 3.20 19.52 -4.98
C ALA A 169 4.04 18.59 -4.10
N VAL A 170 3.41 17.62 -3.42
CA VAL A 170 4.09 16.70 -2.51
C VAL A 170 4.41 15.37 -3.18
N HIS A 171 3.45 14.76 -3.87
CA HIS A 171 3.62 13.43 -4.46
C HIS A 171 4.17 13.45 -5.89
N GLY A 172 3.74 14.40 -6.72
CA GLY A 172 4.03 14.42 -8.15
C GLY A 172 3.45 13.20 -8.90
N VAL A 173 3.39 13.27 -10.23
CA VAL A 173 3.00 12.12 -11.08
C VAL A 173 4.21 11.52 -11.77
N CYS A 174 4.22 10.21 -11.96
CA CYS A 174 5.23 9.57 -12.80
C CYS A 174 5.11 10.09 -14.25
N PRO A 175 6.19 10.65 -14.85
CA PRO A 175 6.15 11.20 -16.19
C PRO A 175 6.09 10.08 -17.26
N ALA A 176 5.67 10.41 -18.49
CA ALA A 176 5.66 9.47 -19.60
C ALA A 176 7.04 8.81 -19.83
N ASP A 177 8.12 9.56 -19.64
CA ASP A 177 9.48 9.06 -19.74
C ASP A 177 9.80 7.91 -18.76
N TYR A 178 9.26 7.96 -17.54
CA TYR A 178 9.41 6.87 -16.57
C TYR A 178 8.84 5.57 -17.15
N TYR A 179 7.61 5.60 -17.64
CA TYR A 179 6.97 4.42 -18.22
C TYR A 179 7.67 3.95 -19.49
N ARG A 180 8.12 4.86 -20.36
CA ARG A 180 8.91 4.52 -21.54
C ARG A 180 10.19 3.76 -21.18
N ARG A 181 10.93 4.24 -20.17
CA ARG A 181 12.15 3.56 -19.68
C ARG A 181 11.82 2.21 -19.02
N ALA A 182 10.76 2.14 -18.23
CA ALA A 182 10.32 0.91 -17.56
C ALA A 182 9.88 -0.17 -18.56
N LEU A 183 9.07 0.17 -19.56
CA LEU A 183 8.64 -0.72 -20.63
C LEU A 183 9.83 -1.23 -21.46
N GLY A 184 10.80 -0.35 -21.76
CA GLY A 184 12.04 -0.74 -22.42
C GLY A 184 12.88 -1.73 -21.60
N GLN A 185 12.93 -1.55 -20.28
CA GLN A 185 13.64 -2.45 -19.36
C GLN A 185 12.99 -3.84 -19.27
N ILE A 186 11.65 -3.91 -19.27
CA ILE A 186 10.90 -5.16 -19.35
C ILE A 186 11.12 -5.84 -20.69
N SER A 187 11.01 -5.11 -21.80
CA SER A 187 11.11 -5.69 -23.16
C SER A 187 12.48 -6.31 -23.45
N ARG A 188 13.54 -5.88 -22.76
CA ARG A 188 14.88 -6.48 -22.86
C ARG A 188 15.05 -7.79 -22.09
N GLN A 189 14.21 -8.04 -21.09
CA GLN A 189 14.36 -9.15 -20.15
C GLN A 189 13.21 -10.17 -20.23
N VAL A 190 12.05 -9.77 -20.74
CA VAL A 190 10.85 -10.58 -20.81
C VAL A 190 10.52 -10.81 -22.28
N THR A 191 10.47 -12.07 -22.69
CA THR A 191 10.10 -12.44 -24.07
C THR A 191 8.59 -12.33 -24.25
N ASN A 192 8.14 -11.67 -25.32
CA ASN A 192 6.73 -11.48 -25.67
C ASN A 192 5.85 -11.02 -24.47
N PRO A 193 6.17 -9.87 -23.84
CA PRO A 193 5.41 -9.39 -22.69
C PRO A 193 3.99 -8.98 -23.11
N ARG A 194 3.00 -9.31 -22.27
CA ARG A 194 1.62 -8.82 -22.40
C ARG A 194 1.30 -7.86 -21.26
N TYR A 195 0.87 -6.65 -21.61
CA TYR A 195 0.68 -5.57 -20.65
C TYR A 195 -0.76 -5.49 -20.15
N TYR A 196 -0.95 -5.54 -18.84
CA TYR A 196 -2.23 -5.34 -18.18
C TYR A 196 -2.20 -4.01 -17.46
N ILE A 197 -2.99 -3.04 -17.92
CA ILE A 197 -2.88 -1.64 -17.50
C ILE A 197 -3.99 -1.31 -16.51
N PHE A 198 -3.57 -0.76 -15.37
CA PHE A 198 -4.42 -0.35 -14.26
C PHE A 198 -4.28 1.16 -14.11
N THR A 199 -5.35 1.93 -14.28
CA THR A 199 -5.25 3.38 -14.35
C THR A 199 -6.54 4.11 -14.00
N ASP A 200 -6.39 5.30 -13.43
CA ASP A 200 -7.46 6.28 -13.27
C ASP A 200 -7.56 7.28 -14.45
N ASP A 201 -6.72 7.14 -15.49
CA ASP A 201 -6.64 8.04 -16.64
C ASP A 201 -6.37 7.24 -17.94
N GLN A 202 -7.41 6.58 -18.45
CA GLN A 202 -7.31 5.72 -19.64
C GLN A 202 -6.91 6.50 -20.90
N GLU A 203 -7.35 7.75 -21.02
CA GLU A 203 -7.08 8.57 -22.19
C GLU A 203 -5.61 8.97 -22.24
N TRP A 204 -5.05 9.39 -21.10
CA TRP A 204 -3.62 9.67 -21.04
C TRP A 204 -2.78 8.46 -21.39
N VAL A 205 -3.16 7.26 -20.92
CA VAL A 205 -2.48 6.01 -21.29
C VAL A 205 -2.46 5.82 -22.80
N ARG A 206 -3.62 5.95 -23.48
CA ARG A 206 -3.71 5.78 -24.94
C ARG A 206 -2.84 6.79 -25.70
N GLN A 207 -2.75 8.01 -25.20
CA GLN A 207 -2.01 9.09 -25.87
C GLN A 207 -0.50 9.06 -25.58
N ASN A 208 -0.06 8.55 -24.42
CA ASN A 208 1.31 8.75 -23.94
C ASN A 208 2.12 7.45 -23.82
N LEU A 209 1.46 6.30 -23.64
CA LEU A 209 2.15 5.02 -23.57
C LEU A 209 2.18 4.40 -24.96
N ALA A 210 3.35 4.49 -25.61
CA ALA A 210 3.65 3.77 -26.84
C ALA A 210 3.81 2.27 -26.55
N LEU A 211 2.69 1.58 -26.34
CA LEU A 211 2.65 0.15 -26.03
C LEU A 211 2.87 -0.64 -27.32
N THR A 212 4.09 -1.13 -27.52
CA THR A 212 4.49 -1.87 -28.73
C THR A 212 4.12 -3.36 -28.70
N GLY A 213 3.26 -3.79 -27.77
CA GLY A 213 2.87 -5.19 -27.56
C GLY A 213 1.38 -5.36 -27.29
N GLN A 214 0.92 -6.61 -27.08
CA GLN A 214 -0.47 -6.86 -26.70
C GLN A 214 -0.74 -6.20 -25.33
N SER A 215 -1.78 -5.38 -25.28
CA SER A 215 -2.15 -4.67 -24.06
C SER A 215 -3.65 -4.71 -23.78
N THR A 216 -4.01 -4.78 -22.51
CA THR A 216 -5.39 -4.74 -22.04
C THR A 216 -5.51 -3.67 -20.96
N ILE A 217 -6.39 -2.68 -21.15
CA ILE A 217 -6.72 -1.70 -20.11
C ILE A 217 -7.73 -2.35 -19.17
N VAL A 218 -7.23 -2.93 -18.07
CA VAL A 218 -8.06 -3.65 -17.09
C VAL A 218 -9.08 -2.72 -16.44
N SER A 219 -8.72 -1.45 -16.22
CA SER A 219 -9.64 -0.46 -15.65
C SER A 219 -10.81 -0.08 -16.54
N ALA A 220 -10.80 -0.47 -17.82
CA ALA A 220 -11.97 -0.36 -18.71
C ALA A 220 -12.97 -1.52 -18.52
N LEU A 221 -12.61 -2.55 -17.75
CA LEU A 221 -13.43 -3.75 -17.55
C LEU A 221 -14.38 -3.65 -16.35
N GLY A 222 -14.43 -2.51 -15.65
CA GLY A 222 -15.39 -2.26 -14.57
C GLY A 222 -15.11 -3.05 -13.28
N PHE A 223 -13.85 -3.39 -13.02
CA PHE A 223 -13.44 -3.88 -11.71
C PHE A 223 -13.39 -2.72 -10.71
N ASN A 224 -13.56 -3.04 -9.43
CA ASN A 224 -13.30 -2.07 -8.35
C ASN A 224 -11.81 -2.06 -7.99
N ASP A 225 -11.38 -1.03 -7.25
CA ASP A 225 -9.98 -0.81 -6.87
C ASP A 225 -9.34 -2.05 -6.23
N TRP A 226 -9.98 -2.70 -5.26
CA TRP A 226 -9.35 -3.85 -4.60
C TRP A 226 -9.17 -5.03 -5.55
N ALA A 227 -10.11 -5.27 -6.46
CA ALA A 227 -10.00 -6.36 -7.44
C ALA A 227 -8.85 -6.08 -8.42
N GLU A 228 -8.68 -4.84 -8.85
CA GLU A 228 -7.54 -4.42 -9.66
C GLU A 228 -6.20 -4.69 -8.98
N MET A 229 -6.03 -4.30 -7.70
CA MET A 229 -4.80 -4.57 -6.95
C MET A 229 -4.49 -6.07 -6.85
N ILE A 230 -5.52 -6.90 -6.66
CA ILE A 230 -5.33 -8.35 -6.63
C ILE A 230 -4.98 -8.90 -8.00
N LEU A 231 -5.59 -8.39 -9.09
CA LEU A 231 -5.23 -8.77 -10.45
C LEU A 231 -3.79 -8.36 -10.80
N MET A 232 -3.33 -7.18 -10.35
CA MET A 232 -1.92 -6.79 -10.43
C MET A 232 -1.02 -7.84 -9.79
N SER A 233 -1.34 -8.29 -8.56
CA SER A 233 -0.57 -9.33 -7.86
C SER A 233 -0.54 -10.70 -8.57
N LYS A 234 -1.40 -10.92 -9.58
CA LYS A 234 -1.40 -12.16 -10.38
C LYS A 234 -0.51 -12.08 -11.62
N CYS A 235 -0.06 -10.89 -12.00
CA CYS A 235 0.88 -10.71 -13.11
C CYS A 235 2.24 -11.33 -12.79
N ARG A 236 3.04 -11.64 -13.82
CA ARG A 236 4.40 -12.17 -13.62
C ARG A 236 5.40 -11.10 -13.22
N HIS A 237 5.22 -9.88 -13.70
CA HIS A 237 6.09 -8.72 -13.44
C HIS A 237 5.24 -7.46 -13.18
N ASP A 238 5.85 -6.43 -12.60
CA ASP A 238 5.14 -5.21 -12.18
C ASP A 238 5.93 -3.95 -12.56
N ILE A 239 5.26 -2.99 -13.17
CA ILE A 239 5.67 -1.59 -13.28
C ILE A 239 4.71 -0.79 -12.41
N ILE A 240 5.21 -0.27 -11.29
CA ILE A 240 4.39 0.42 -10.28
C ILE A 240 4.46 1.94 -10.44
N ALA A 241 3.45 2.65 -9.94
CA ALA A 241 3.51 4.11 -9.74
C ALA A 241 4.00 4.43 -8.32
N ASN A 242 4.22 5.71 -8.03
CA ASN A 242 4.46 6.24 -6.69
C ASN A 242 3.19 6.22 -5.81
N SER A 243 2.62 5.01 -5.65
CA SER A 243 1.37 4.76 -4.94
C SER A 243 1.49 3.51 -4.09
N SER A 244 1.04 3.60 -2.83
CA SER A 244 0.96 2.46 -1.91
C SER A 244 0.05 1.35 -2.44
N PHE A 245 -0.95 1.69 -3.26
CA PHE A 245 -1.81 0.72 -3.93
C PHE A 245 -1.00 -0.18 -4.88
N SER A 246 -0.19 0.40 -5.78
CA SER A 246 0.66 -0.40 -6.67
C SER A 246 1.80 -1.08 -5.95
N TRP A 247 2.29 -0.49 -4.85
CA TRP A 247 3.25 -1.14 -3.98
C TRP A 247 2.71 -2.48 -3.46
N TRP A 248 1.46 -2.51 -2.97
CA TRP A 248 0.84 -3.74 -2.48
C TRP A 248 0.54 -4.74 -3.60
N GLY A 249 0.14 -4.29 -4.79
CA GLY A 249 0.03 -5.16 -5.96
C GLY A 249 1.31 -5.94 -6.23
N ALA A 250 2.45 -5.25 -6.29
CA ALA A 250 3.76 -5.87 -6.52
C ALA A 250 4.30 -6.66 -5.31
N TRP A 251 4.02 -6.21 -4.08
CA TRP A 251 4.45 -6.92 -2.88
C TRP A 251 3.72 -8.27 -2.73
N LEU A 252 2.40 -8.29 -2.97
CA LEU A 252 1.56 -9.49 -2.95
C LEU A 252 1.81 -10.45 -4.13
N ASN A 253 2.48 -9.99 -5.18
CA ASN A 253 2.93 -10.87 -6.26
C ASN A 253 3.89 -11.93 -5.71
N ASN A 254 3.47 -13.20 -5.73
CA ASN A 254 4.26 -14.32 -5.18
C ASN A 254 5.23 -14.94 -6.21
N ASN A 255 5.30 -14.42 -7.44
CA ASN A 255 6.25 -14.92 -8.42
C ASN A 255 7.70 -14.63 -7.98
N SER A 256 8.50 -15.67 -7.77
CA SER A 256 9.92 -15.54 -7.37
C SER A 256 10.80 -14.95 -8.48
N ASN A 257 10.38 -15.06 -9.74
CA ASN A 257 11.09 -14.53 -10.90
C ASN A 257 10.55 -13.16 -11.34
N LYS A 258 9.76 -12.49 -10.49
CA LYS A 258 9.17 -11.19 -10.84
C LYS A 258 10.25 -10.13 -11.01
N ILE A 259 10.00 -9.24 -11.96
CA ILE A 259 10.75 -8.00 -12.11
C ILE A 259 9.79 -6.91 -11.64
N VAL A 260 10.21 -6.13 -10.66
CA VAL A 260 9.43 -4.99 -10.17
C VAL A 260 10.20 -3.73 -10.49
N ILE A 261 9.61 -2.86 -11.31
CA ILE A 261 10.14 -1.54 -11.65
C ILE A 261 9.33 -0.50 -10.89
N ALA A 262 10.03 0.34 -10.13
CA ALA A 262 9.46 1.39 -9.31
C ALA A 262 10.07 2.76 -9.67
N PRO A 263 9.35 3.87 -9.44
CA PRO A 263 9.91 5.19 -9.66
C PRO A 263 10.99 5.47 -8.62
N LYS A 264 12.14 5.99 -9.07
CA LYS A 264 13.22 6.43 -8.19
C LYS A 264 12.80 7.61 -7.31
N LYS A 265 11.95 8.49 -7.84
CA LYS A 265 11.36 9.62 -7.12
C LYS A 265 9.93 9.26 -6.70
N TRP A 266 9.73 9.04 -5.41
CA TRP A 266 8.39 8.74 -4.88
C TRP A 266 7.60 9.99 -4.49
N PHE A 267 8.30 10.99 -3.94
CA PHE A 267 7.78 12.31 -3.61
C PHE A 267 8.55 13.39 -4.36
N THR A 268 7.89 14.51 -4.61
CA THR A 268 8.53 15.74 -5.10
C THR A 268 9.39 16.37 -3.99
N ASP A 269 8.93 16.29 -2.74
CA ASP A 269 9.69 16.72 -1.57
C ASP A 269 10.81 15.72 -1.24
N GLN A 270 12.05 16.14 -1.46
CA GLN A 270 13.25 15.31 -1.24
C GLN A 270 13.65 15.20 0.24
N SER A 271 13.04 15.99 1.14
CA SER A 271 13.27 15.85 2.58
C SER A 271 12.65 14.56 3.15
N ILE A 272 11.69 13.97 2.43
CA ILE A 272 11.03 12.73 2.83
C ILE A 272 11.94 11.53 2.52
N ASN A 273 12.49 10.92 3.56
CA ASN A 273 13.31 9.71 3.43
C ASN A 273 12.44 8.50 3.01
N THR A 274 12.65 7.98 1.80
CA THR A 274 11.94 6.81 1.24
C THR A 274 12.83 5.58 1.05
N ASN A 275 14.00 5.54 1.69
CA ASN A 275 14.98 4.46 1.50
C ASN A 275 14.44 3.08 1.86
N ASP A 276 13.51 3.00 2.82
CA ASP A 276 12.91 1.76 3.31
C ASP A 276 11.52 1.47 2.74
N LEU A 277 11.04 2.29 1.80
CA LEU A 277 9.73 2.16 1.19
C LEU A 277 9.71 1.06 0.14
N ILE A 278 10.56 1.20 -0.88
CA ILE A 278 10.63 0.25 -2.00
C ILE A 278 11.60 -0.88 -1.61
N PRO A 279 11.16 -2.16 -1.64
CA PRO A 279 12.02 -3.31 -1.38
C PRO A 279 13.30 -3.30 -2.21
N GLY A 280 14.39 -3.81 -1.62
CA GLY A 280 15.74 -3.71 -2.21
C GLY A 280 15.93 -4.47 -3.52
N ASN A 281 15.06 -5.42 -3.84
CA ASN A 281 15.07 -6.20 -5.07
C ASN A 281 14.35 -5.52 -6.25
N CYS A 282 13.75 -4.34 -6.06
CA CYS A 282 13.10 -3.60 -7.14
C CYS A 282 14.12 -2.75 -7.93
N ILE A 283 13.91 -2.67 -9.25
CA ILE A 283 14.65 -1.77 -10.13
C ILE A 283 14.05 -0.36 -9.99
N LYS A 284 14.86 0.65 -9.67
CA LYS A 284 14.41 2.05 -9.49
C LYS A 284 14.80 2.90 -10.72
N ILE A 285 13.82 3.51 -11.39
CA ILE A 285 13.99 4.28 -12.64
C ILE A 285 13.60 5.76 -12.49
#